data_AF-A0A3C0NST2-F1
#
_entry.id   AF-A0A3C0NST2-F1
#
_cell.length_a   1.000
_cell.length_b   1.000
_cell.length_c   1.000
_cell.angle_alpha   90.00
_cell.angle_beta   90.00
_cell.angle_gamma   90.00
#
_symmetry.space_group_name_H-M   'P 1'
#
loop_
_entity.id
_entity.type
_entity.pdbx_description
1 polymer ?
#
loop_
_entity_poly.entity_id
_entity_poly.type
_entity_poly.pdbx_seq_one_letter_code
_entity_poly.pdbx_strand_id
1 'polypeptide(L)'
;TITGSAGTGVAENMMSGKVHVQGFASNAAGATAQGGLLVIDGDAGLRCGISLKGADIVVGGSVGSFSAFMAQAGNLVILGDAGDALGDSLYEARIFVRGQVRSLGADCEEKPMDEYSRNILKDLLSQSGYAELDADSFKLYGSARTLYNFHVDNAGAY
;
A
#
# COMPACT_ATOMS: atom_id res chain seq x y z
N THR A 1 -18.32 8.44 0.82
CA THR A 1 -18.40 7.33 1.79
C THR A 1 -19.36 6.28 1.28
N ILE A 2 -19.03 5.00 1.46
CA ILE A 2 -19.83 3.83 1.13
C ILE A 2 -20.20 3.15 2.46
N THR A 3 -21.49 3.12 2.78
CA THR A 3 -22.02 2.54 4.02
C THR A 3 -22.28 1.04 3.81
N GLY A 4 -21.20 0.27 3.70
CA GLY A 4 -21.21 -1.16 3.39
C GLY A 4 -19.92 -1.58 2.69
N SER A 5 -19.96 -2.74 2.03
CA SER A 5 -18.82 -3.27 1.25
C SER A 5 -18.81 -2.77 -0.20
N ALA A 6 -17.65 -2.85 -0.84
CA ALA A 6 -17.46 -2.49 -2.24
C ALA A 6 -16.95 -3.69 -3.07
N GLY A 7 -17.40 -3.75 -4.33
CA GLY A 7 -16.97 -4.75 -5.31
C GLY A 7 -15.53 -4.54 -5.80
N THR A 8 -15.16 -5.26 -6.86
CA THR A 8 -13.82 -5.21 -7.45
C THR A 8 -13.49 -3.81 -7.95
N GLY A 9 -12.25 -3.35 -7.72
CA GLY A 9 -11.74 -2.09 -8.29
C GLY A 9 -12.27 -0.82 -7.61
N VAL A 10 -12.72 -0.89 -6.34
CA VAL A 10 -13.11 0.33 -5.62
C VAL A 10 -11.96 1.34 -5.60
N ALA A 11 -12.24 2.57 -5.99
CA ALA A 11 -11.26 3.66 -6.16
C ALA A 11 -10.11 3.36 -7.15
N GLU A 12 -10.33 2.47 -8.12
CA GLU A 12 -9.42 2.28 -9.24
C GLU A 12 -9.21 3.60 -10.02
N ASN A 13 -7.97 3.88 -10.42
CA ASN A 13 -7.56 5.11 -11.12
C ASN A 13 -7.95 6.41 -10.40
N MET A 14 -8.20 6.37 -9.08
CA MET A 14 -8.50 7.58 -8.32
C MET A 14 -7.35 8.59 -8.41
N MET A 15 -7.68 9.83 -8.78
CA MET A 15 -6.70 10.90 -8.98
C MET A 15 -6.53 11.78 -7.75
N SER A 16 -7.60 11.97 -6.99
CA SER A 16 -7.63 12.80 -5.77
C SER A 16 -8.90 12.53 -4.97
N GLY A 17 -9.02 13.18 -3.80
CA GLY A 17 -10.19 13.09 -2.93
C GLY A 17 -10.07 12.01 -1.86
N LYS A 18 -11.21 11.63 -1.28
CA LYS A 18 -11.28 10.57 -0.25
C LYS A 18 -12.42 9.61 -0.55
N VAL A 19 -12.11 8.32 -0.58
CA VAL A 19 -13.09 7.24 -0.58
C VAL A 19 -12.99 6.51 0.75
N HIS A 20 -14.13 6.29 1.40
CA HIS A 20 -14.19 5.55 2.67
C HIS A 20 -15.24 4.45 2.55
N VAL A 21 -14.81 3.21 2.69
CA VAL A 21 -15.62 1.98 2.67
C VAL A 21 -15.76 1.49 4.10
N GLN A 22 -16.97 1.50 4.65
CA GLN A 22 -17.23 1.10 6.04
C GLN A 22 -17.31 -0.43 6.24
N GLY A 23 -17.20 -1.20 5.16
CA GLY A 23 -17.15 -2.66 5.18
C GLY A 23 -15.87 -3.19 4.52
N PHE A 24 -16.03 -4.26 3.75
CA PHE A 24 -14.93 -4.94 3.07
C PHE A 24 -14.78 -4.42 1.63
N ALA A 25 -13.57 -4.54 1.08
CA ALA A 25 -13.32 -4.32 -0.34
C ALA A 25 -12.94 -5.64 -1.01
N SER A 26 -13.50 -5.89 -2.19
CA SER A 26 -13.09 -7.04 -3.01
C SER A 26 -11.68 -6.81 -3.62
N ASN A 27 -11.32 -7.62 -4.60
CA ASN A 27 -10.01 -7.58 -5.25
C ASN A 27 -9.74 -6.20 -5.90
N ALA A 28 -8.45 -5.87 -6.03
CA ALA A 28 -7.96 -4.72 -6.77
C ALA A 28 -8.45 -3.34 -6.25
N ALA A 29 -8.79 -3.24 -4.96
CA ALA A 29 -9.09 -1.95 -4.34
C ALA A 29 -7.90 -0.98 -4.50
N GLY A 30 -8.16 0.24 -4.96
CA GLY A 30 -7.16 1.27 -5.22
C GLY A 30 -6.19 0.95 -6.36
N ALA A 31 -6.53 0.01 -7.26
CA ALA A 31 -5.70 -0.30 -8.41
C ALA A 31 -5.37 0.96 -9.20
N THR A 32 -4.10 1.12 -9.58
CA THR A 32 -3.58 2.23 -10.40
C THR A 32 -3.92 3.65 -9.90
N ALA A 33 -4.35 3.80 -8.66
CA ALA A 33 -4.70 5.09 -8.07
C ALA A 33 -3.46 6.00 -7.99
N GLN A 34 -3.63 7.25 -8.39
CA GLN A 34 -2.55 8.23 -8.56
C GLN A 34 -2.53 9.28 -7.46
N GLY A 35 -3.62 9.46 -6.72
CA GLY A 35 -3.66 10.37 -5.58
C GLY A 35 -4.94 10.27 -4.76
N GLY A 36 -4.92 10.93 -3.60
CA GLY A 36 -6.00 10.92 -2.61
C GLY A 36 -5.93 9.72 -1.66
N LEU A 37 -6.95 9.59 -0.80
CA LEU A 37 -6.99 8.62 0.29
C LEU A 37 -8.15 7.63 0.14
N LEU A 38 -7.84 6.34 0.09
CA LEU A 38 -8.80 5.24 0.22
C LEU A 38 -8.72 4.65 1.63
N VAL A 39 -9.82 4.67 2.38
CA VAL A 39 -9.94 4.02 3.69
C VAL A 39 -10.93 2.86 3.57
N ILE A 40 -10.56 1.68 4.06
CA ILE A 40 -11.39 0.48 4.12
C ILE A 40 -11.39 -0.01 5.56
N ASP A 41 -12.54 -0.05 6.23
CA ASP A 41 -12.61 -0.41 7.65
C ASP A 41 -12.40 -1.93 7.87
N GLY A 42 -12.81 -2.75 6.90
CA GLY A 42 -12.62 -4.21 6.92
C GLY A 42 -11.39 -4.68 6.14
N ASP A 43 -11.45 -5.92 5.67
CA ASP A 43 -10.42 -6.53 4.82
C ASP A 43 -10.50 -6.05 3.36
N ALA A 44 -9.37 -6.09 2.67
CA ALA A 44 -9.29 -5.96 1.22
C ALA A 44 -8.87 -7.28 0.57
N GLY A 45 -9.43 -7.57 -0.61
CA GLY A 45 -9.14 -8.80 -1.35
C GLY A 45 -7.73 -8.86 -1.94
N LEU A 46 -7.55 -9.73 -2.94
CA LEU A 46 -6.30 -9.90 -3.66
C LEU A 46 -5.90 -8.60 -4.37
N ARG A 47 -4.59 -8.36 -4.50
CA ARG A 47 -4.05 -7.27 -5.33
C ARG A 47 -4.52 -5.87 -4.91
N CYS A 48 -4.77 -5.64 -3.63
CA CYS A 48 -5.04 -4.30 -3.11
C CYS A 48 -3.85 -3.38 -3.43
N GLY A 49 -4.10 -2.20 -4.01
CA GLY A 49 -3.05 -1.27 -4.43
C GLY A 49 -2.17 -1.78 -5.59
N ILE A 50 -2.65 -2.71 -6.42
CA ILE A 50 -1.90 -3.14 -7.60
C ILE A 50 -1.59 -1.96 -8.53
N SER A 51 -0.34 -1.84 -8.94
CA SER A 51 0.18 -0.77 -9.78
C SER A 51 -0.09 0.64 -9.22
N LEU A 52 -0.12 0.81 -7.89
CA LEU A 52 -0.32 2.10 -7.21
C LEU A 52 0.65 3.17 -7.73
N LYS A 53 0.18 4.39 -7.97
CA LYS A 53 0.97 5.46 -8.62
C LYS A 53 1.03 6.77 -7.82
N GLY A 54 0.65 6.75 -6.55
CA GLY A 54 0.74 7.94 -5.70
C GLY A 54 -0.41 8.17 -4.73
N ALA A 55 -1.45 7.32 -4.73
CA ALA A 55 -2.50 7.39 -3.72
C ALA A 55 -2.08 6.75 -2.38
N ASP A 56 -2.83 7.07 -1.34
CA ASP A 56 -2.72 6.46 -0.02
C ASP A 56 -3.90 5.51 0.22
N ILE A 57 -3.62 4.32 0.71
CA ILE A 57 -4.61 3.30 1.02
C ILE A 57 -4.41 2.87 2.48
N VAL A 58 -5.48 2.92 3.28
CA VAL A 58 -5.50 2.39 4.65
C VAL A 58 -6.56 1.29 4.74
N VAL A 59 -6.13 0.09 5.15
CA VAL A 59 -6.97 -1.08 5.36
C VAL A 59 -6.99 -1.42 6.84
N GLY A 60 -8.17 -1.33 7.45
CA GLY A 60 -8.41 -1.63 8.87
C GLY A 60 -8.28 -3.10 9.22
N GLY A 61 -8.51 -3.98 8.24
CA GLY A 61 -8.30 -5.41 8.34
C GLY A 61 -7.03 -5.91 7.63
N SER A 62 -7.13 -7.12 7.09
CA SER A 62 -6.07 -7.81 6.36
C SER A 62 -6.17 -7.58 4.85
N VAL A 63 -5.09 -7.87 4.13
CA VAL A 63 -5.06 -7.83 2.66
C VAL A 63 -4.73 -9.18 2.05
N GLY A 64 -5.33 -9.47 0.90
CA GLY A 64 -5.06 -10.69 0.15
C GLY A 64 -3.68 -10.70 -0.52
N SER A 65 -3.34 -11.85 -1.12
CA SER A 65 -2.07 -12.05 -1.84
C SER A 65 -1.87 -11.05 -2.99
N PHE A 66 -0.60 -10.80 -3.34
CA PHE A 66 -0.16 -9.86 -4.38
C PHE A 66 -0.58 -8.40 -4.15
N SER A 67 -0.88 -8.03 -2.91
CA SER A 67 -1.13 -6.62 -2.58
C SER A 67 0.14 -5.79 -2.79
N ALA A 68 -0.04 -4.58 -3.29
CA ALA A 68 1.01 -3.69 -3.79
C ALA A 68 1.88 -4.26 -4.93
N PHE A 69 1.39 -5.26 -5.68
CA PHE A 69 2.10 -5.74 -6.87
C PHE A 69 2.33 -4.61 -7.86
N MET A 70 3.57 -4.41 -8.34
CA MET A 70 3.96 -3.32 -9.24
C MET A 70 3.70 -1.91 -8.68
N ALA A 71 3.57 -1.73 -7.36
CA ALA A 71 3.33 -0.41 -6.79
C ALA A 71 4.53 0.54 -7.00
N GLN A 72 4.26 1.67 -7.64
CA GLN A 72 5.26 2.62 -8.13
C GLN A 72 5.50 3.77 -7.17
N ALA A 73 4.44 4.29 -6.56
CA ALA A 73 4.47 5.38 -5.59
C ALA A 73 3.22 5.34 -4.71
N GLY A 74 3.24 6.10 -3.61
CA GLY A 74 2.14 6.15 -2.64
C GLY A 74 2.39 5.27 -1.42
N ASN A 75 1.35 5.10 -0.59
CA ASN A 75 1.45 4.36 0.65
C ASN A 75 0.30 3.35 0.80
N LEU A 76 0.60 2.15 1.28
CA LEU A 76 -0.38 1.14 1.69
C LEU A 76 -0.19 0.82 3.18
N VAL A 77 -1.20 1.10 4.00
CA VAL A 77 -1.21 0.82 5.44
C VAL A 77 -2.17 -0.32 5.73
N ILE A 78 -1.70 -1.34 6.44
CA ILE A 78 -2.42 -2.59 6.73
C ILE A 78 -2.42 -2.82 8.24
N LEU A 79 -3.59 -2.73 8.86
CA LEU A 79 -3.74 -2.89 10.32
C LEU A 79 -3.81 -4.36 10.76
N GLY A 80 -4.16 -5.27 9.84
CA GLY A 80 -4.14 -6.73 10.00
C GLY A 80 -2.96 -7.40 9.31
N ASP A 81 -3.20 -8.58 8.74
CA ASP A 81 -2.19 -9.43 8.11
C ASP A 81 -2.09 -9.19 6.59
N ALA A 82 -0.94 -9.57 6.01
CA ALA A 82 -0.73 -9.59 4.57
C ALA A 82 -0.53 -11.01 4.05
N GLY A 83 -1.23 -11.33 2.96
CA GLY A 83 -1.13 -12.60 2.25
C GLY A 83 0.22 -12.81 1.53
N ASP A 84 0.21 -13.76 0.60
CA ASP A 84 1.43 -14.15 -0.13
C ASP A 84 1.90 -13.07 -1.12
N ALA A 85 3.22 -12.99 -1.33
CA ALA A 85 3.87 -12.11 -2.30
C ALA A 85 3.52 -10.61 -2.15
N LEU A 86 3.55 -10.11 -0.91
CA LEU A 86 3.37 -8.68 -0.63
C LEU A 86 4.45 -7.86 -1.33
N GLY A 87 4.06 -6.80 -2.05
CA GLY A 87 4.99 -5.90 -2.72
C GLY A 87 5.76 -6.56 -3.86
N ASP A 88 5.19 -7.56 -4.54
CA ASP A 88 5.87 -8.14 -5.70
C ASP A 88 6.18 -7.06 -6.76
N SER A 89 7.41 -7.03 -7.27
CA SER A 89 7.90 -6.00 -8.21
C SER A 89 7.68 -4.56 -7.71
N LEU A 90 7.97 -4.31 -6.42
CA LEU A 90 7.80 -2.99 -5.77
C LEU A 90 8.86 -1.98 -6.24
N TYR A 91 8.44 -0.72 -6.45
CA TYR A 91 9.32 0.42 -6.72
C TYR A 91 9.31 1.40 -5.52
N GLU A 92 8.85 2.64 -5.66
CA GLU A 92 9.00 3.66 -4.60
C GLU A 92 7.80 3.76 -3.64
N ALA A 93 6.83 2.84 -3.72
CA ALA A 93 5.72 2.80 -2.76
C ALA A 93 6.17 2.25 -1.40
N ARG A 94 5.54 2.73 -0.33
CA ARG A 94 5.77 2.25 1.05
C ARG A 94 4.61 1.40 1.50
N ILE A 95 4.91 0.30 2.19
CA ILE A 95 3.90 -0.57 2.75
C ILE A 95 4.13 -0.67 4.26
N PHE A 96 3.12 -0.30 5.05
CA PHE A 96 3.15 -0.38 6.50
C PHE A 96 2.26 -1.54 6.95
N VAL A 97 2.80 -2.49 7.71
CA VAL A 97 2.04 -3.66 8.18
C VAL A 97 2.16 -3.78 9.69
N ARG A 98 1.03 -3.85 10.39
CA ARG A 98 0.97 -4.09 11.83
C ARG A 98 0.93 -5.57 12.20
N GLY A 99 0.24 -6.38 11.39
CA GLY A 99 0.15 -7.83 11.58
C GLY A 99 1.33 -8.58 10.99
N GLN A 100 1.08 -9.84 10.62
CA GLN A 100 2.07 -10.72 10.03
C GLN A 100 2.06 -10.62 8.50
N VAL A 101 3.26 -10.68 7.91
CA VAL A 101 3.43 -10.83 6.46
C VAL A 101 3.77 -12.27 6.15
N ARG A 102 2.95 -12.93 5.34
CA ARG A 102 3.13 -14.35 5.02
C ARG A 102 4.36 -14.60 4.15
N SER A 103 4.52 -13.84 3.08
CA SER A 103 5.70 -13.86 2.21
C SER A 103 5.82 -12.54 1.45
N LEU A 104 7.06 -12.14 1.17
CA LEU A 104 7.37 -10.99 0.33
C LEU A 104 7.45 -11.42 -1.14
N GLY A 105 7.05 -10.52 -2.03
CA GLY A 105 7.24 -10.68 -3.47
C GLY A 105 8.66 -10.32 -3.91
N ALA A 106 8.93 -10.40 -5.21
CA ALA A 106 10.22 -9.98 -5.74
C ALA A 106 10.45 -8.50 -5.46
N ASP A 107 11.69 -8.12 -5.16
CA ASP A 107 12.08 -6.73 -4.94
C ASP A 107 11.40 -6.01 -3.77
N CYS A 108 10.80 -6.74 -2.84
CA CYS A 108 10.30 -6.19 -1.58
C CYS A 108 11.15 -6.66 -0.41
N GLU A 109 11.55 -5.74 0.46
CA GLU A 109 12.25 -6.06 1.70
C GLU A 109 11.71 -5.21 2.87
N GLU A 110 11.90 -5.71 4.09
CA GLU A 110 11.67 -4.94 5.30
C GLU A 110 12.70 -3.79 5.35
N LYS A 111 12.23 -2.57 5.64
CA LYS A 111 13.03 -1.36 5.73
C LYS A 111 13.01 -0.84 7.17
N PRO A 112 14.06 -0.14 7.62
CA PRO A 112 14.04 0.53 8.91
C PRO A 112 12.94 1.61 8.95
N MET A 113 12.21 1.68 10.06
CA MET A 113 11.23 2.74 10.29
C MET A 113 11.92 4.06 10.65
N ASP A 114 12.20 4.88 9.64
CA ASP A 114 12.76 6.22 9.83
C ASP A 114 11.69 7.25 10.27
N GLU A 115 12.14 8.44 10.70
CA GLU A 115 11.26 9.51 11.17
C GLU A 115 10.30 10.00 10.09
N TYR A 116 10.75 10.04 8.83
CA TYR A 116 9.94 10.48 7.70
C TYR A 116 8.76 9.53 7.46
N SER A 117 9.02 8.24 7.37
CA SER A 117 8.00 7.20 7.16
C SER A 117 7.06 7.10 8.36
N ARG A 118 7.60 7.28 9.57
CA ARG A 118 6.80 7.37 10.80
C ARG A 118 5.82 8.54 10.78
N ASN A 119 6.24 9.71 10.30
CA ASN A 119 5.36 10.88 10.21
C ASN A 119 4.26 10.68 9.16
N ILE A 120 4.59 10.04 8.02
CA ILE A 120 3.58 9.62 7.04
C ILE A 120 2.55 8.69 7.69
N LEU A 121 3.01 7.64 8.37
CA LEU A 121 2.12 6.67 9.00
C LEU A 121 1.19 7.32 10.04
N LYS A 122 1.73 8.19 10.90
CA LYS A 122 0.92 8.93 11.90
C LYS A 122 -0.17 9.78 11.25
N ASP A 123 0.15 10.48 10.17
CA ASP A 123 -0.81 11.30 9.45
C ASP A 123 -1.91 10.45 8.80
N LEU A 124 -1.55 9.34 8.15
CA LEU A 124 -2.51 8.42 7.55
C LEU A 124 -3.42 7.77 8.59
N LEU A 125 -2.88 7.34 9.73
CA LEU A 125 -3.66 6.80 10.86
C LEU A 125 -4.65 7.84 11.40
N SER A 126 -4.21 9.10 11.54
CA SER A 126 -5.09 10.20 11.96
C SER A 126 -6.23 10.43 10.97
N GLN A 127 -5.93 10.53 9.67
CA GLN A 127 -6.92 10.79 8.63
C GLN A 127 -7.91 9.63 8.38
N SER A 128 -7.54 8.41 8.80
CA SER A 128 -8.34 7.19 8.64
C SER A 128 -9.12 6.79 9.90
N GLY A 129 -8.95 7.49 11.03
CA GLY A 129 -9.70 7.22 12.26
C GLY A 129 -9.03 6.21 13.21
N TYR A 130 -7.71 6.03 13.09
CA TYR A 130 -6.88 5.12 13.89
C TYR A 130 -5.73 5.85 14.59
N ALA A 131 -5.94 7.13 14.95
CA ALA A 131 -4.92 8.02 15.52
C ALA A 131 -4.28 7.50 16.82
N GLU A 132 -4.99 6.63 17.54
CA GLU A 132 -4.56 6.00 18.78
C GLU A 132 -3.54 4.87 18.59
N LEU A 133 -3.37 4.36 17.36
CA LEU A 133 -2.42 3.31 17.09
C LEU A 133 -0.98 3.83 17.09
N ASP A 134 -0.10 3.07 17.74
CA ASP A 134 1.32 3.38 17.77
C ASP A 134 1.99 3.03 16.44
N ALA A 135 2.61 4.02 15.80
CA ALA A 135 3.37 3.84 14.57
C ALA A 135 4.56 2.88 14.74
N ASP A 136 5.12 2.74 15.94
CA ASP A 136 6.17 1.75 16.25
C ASP A 136 5.66 0.30 16.27
N SER A 137 4.35 0.09 16.27
CA SER A 137 3.76 -1.25 16.14
C SER A 137 3.70 -1.77 14.70
N PHE A 138 4.18 -0.97 13.73
CA PHE A 138 4.20 -1.34 12.31
C PHE A 138 5.61 -1.62 11.82
N LYS A 139 5.70 -2.56 10.90
CA LYS A 139 6.87 -2.77 10.04
C LYS A 139 6.71 -2.00 8.74
N LEU A 140 7.82 -1.49 8.22
CA LEU A 140 7.87 -0.84 6.91
C LEU A 140 8.46 -1.80 5.89
N TYR A 141 7.86 -1.86 4.70
CA TYR A 141 8.37 -2.56 3.54
C TYR A 141 8.49 -1.60 2.36
N GLY A 142 9.51 -1.81 1.53
CA GLY A 142 9.84 -0.95 0.40
C GLY A 142 10.71 -1.70 -0.61
N SER A 143 11.00 -1.08 -1.75
CA SER A 143 11.77 -1.74 -2.79
C SER A 143 13.20 -2.05 -2.36
N ALA A 144 13.66 -3.26 -2.68
CA ALA A 144 15.08 -3.65 -2.59
C ALA A 144 15.95 -2.94 -3.64
N ARG A 145 15.33 -2.29 -4.64
CA ARG A 145 15.97 -1.60 -5.77
C ARG A 145 16.87 -2.50 -6.63
N THR A 146 16.58 -3.79 -6.69
CA THR A 146 17.36 -4.80 -7.42
C THR A 146 16.96 -4.93 -8.89
N LEU A 147 15.73 -4.56 -9.26
CA LEU A 147 15.21 -4.55 -10.64
C LEU A 147 15.50 -3.24 -11.39
N TYR A 148 16.25 -2.32 -10.79
CA TYR A 148 16.63 -1.04 -11.40
C TYR A 148 17.77 -1.31 -12.39
N ASN A 149 17.44 -1.76 -13.59
CA ASN A 149 18.40 -2.05 -14.67
C ASN A 149 18.90 -0.77 -15.36
N PHE A 150 19.29 0.26 -14.59
CA PHE A 150 19.91 1.46 -15.14
C PHE A 150 21.44 1.31 -15.12
N HIS A 151 22.00 0.82 -16.23
CA HIS A 151 23.44 0.84 -16.46
C HIS A 151 23.86 2.24 -16.94
N VAL A 152 24.59 2.97 -16.10
CA VAL A 152 25.12 4.32 -16.40
C VAL A 152 26.02 4.33 -17.66
N ASP A 153 26.54 3.17 -18.06
CA ASP A 153 27.42 2.99 -19.22
C ASP A 153 26.74 3.33 -20.57
N ASN A 154 25.42 3.45 -20.62
CA ASN A 154 24.67 3.82 -21.85
C ASN A 154 24.38 5.33 -21.97
N ALA A 155 24.83 6.15 -21.03
CA ALA A 155 24.53 7.60 -21.02
C ALA A 155 25.20 8.39 -22.17
N GLY A 156 26.16 7.79 -22.88
CA GLY A 156 26.85 8.39 -24.02
C GLY A 156 26.47 7.83 -25.39
N ALA A 157 25.42 7.01 -25.49
CA ALA A 157 25.04 6.32 -26.72
C ALA A 157 23.89 7.00 -27.52
N TYR A 158 23.57 8.26 -27.22
CA TYR A 158 22.56 9.04 -27.94
C TYR A 158 23.04 10.46 -28.23
#